data_AF-A0A961NM84-F1
#
_entry.id   AF-A0A961NM84-F1
#
_cell.length_a   1.000
_cell.length_b   1.000
_cell.length_c   1.000
_cell.angle_alpha   90.00
_cell.angle_beta   90.00
_cell.angle_gamma   90.00
#
_symmetry.space_group_name_H-M   'P 1'
#
loop_
_entity.id
_entity.type
_entity.pdbx_description
1 polymer ?
#
loop_
_entity_poly.entity_id
_entity_poly.type
_entity_poly.pdbx_seq_one_letter_code
_entity_poly.pdbx_strand_id
1 'polypeptide(L)'
;IVKIPANVRIGFENEVENRTVDVRFVANLDRYNFKELPANTDWGSISGSQHLPVTARNEAGLDVTEKFFACRDNRIRTKLPVMPAMLTLDRRIIRQDCLCYLMERYPLPERN
;
A
#
# COMPACT_ATOMS: atom_id res chain seq x y z
N ILE A 1 7.35 5.77 4.24
CA ILE A 1 7.55 4.99 2.99
C ILE A 1 6.93 3.61 3.12
N VAL A 2 6.25 3.11 2.08
CA VAL A 2 5.65 1.77 2.05
C VAL A 2 6.44 0.89 1.09
N LYS A 3 6.92 -0.27 1.56
CA LYS A 3 7.70 -1.22 0.76
C LYS A 3 7.04 -2.59 0.73
N ILE A 4 7.41 -3.39 -0.26
CA ILE A 4 6.98 -4.78 -0.38
C ILE A 4 8.20 -5.69 -0.12
N PRO A 5 8.12 -6.65 0.82
CA PRO A 5 9.21 -7.60 1.07
C PRO A 5 9.59 -8.37 -0.20
N ALA A 6 10.89 -8.62 -0.41
CA ALA A 6 11.43 -9.20 -1.64
C ALA A 6 10.88 -10.60 -1.98
N ASN A 7 10.47 -11.35 -0.97
CA ASN A 7 9.91 -12.70 -1.06
C ASN A 7 8.43 -12.75 -1.44
N VAL A 8 7.71 -11.63 -1.41
CA VAL A 8 6.29 -11.55 -1.83
C VAL A 8 6.23 -11.54 -3.35
N ARG A 9 5.23 -12.14 -3.99
CA ARG A 9 4.94 -12.00 -5.42
C ARG A 9 3.81 -11.00 -5.63
N ILE A 10 4.06 -10.01 -6.48
CA ILE A 10 3.13 -8.92 -6.80
C ILE A 10 2.43 -9.26 -8.12
N GLY A 11 1.10 -9.14 -8.15
CA GLY A 11 0.30 -9.05 -9.37
C GLY A 11 -0.71 -7.92 -9.32
N PHE A 12 -1.39 -7.68 -10.44
CA PHE A 12 -2.48 -6.72 -10.55
C PHE A 12 -3.78 -7.39 -11.04
N GLU A 13 -4.95 -6.85 -10.69
CA GLU A 13 -6.26 -7.45 -11.00
C GLU A 13 -6.56 -7.61 -12.51
N ASN A 14 -5.92 -6.81 -13.36
CA ASN A 14 -6.06 -6.87 -14.82
C ASN A 14 -5.12 -7.89 -15.49
N GLU A 15 -4.27 -8.57 -14.74
CA GLU A 15 -3.30 -9.52 -15.27
C GLU A 15 -3.78 -10.96 -15.07
N VAL A 16 -3.86 -11.72 -16.16
CA VAL A 16 -4.07 -13.16 -16.11
C VAL A 16 -2.72 -13.81 -15.83
N GLU A 17 -2.42 -14.03 -14.55
CA GLU A 17 -1.21 -14.76 -14.16
C GLU A 17 -1.45 -16.26 -14.05
N ASN A 18 -0.62 -17.04 -14.75
CA ASN A 18 -0.53 -18.49 -14.61
C ASN A 18 0.22 -18.93 -13.33
N ARG A 19 0.63 -17.98 -12.49
CA ARG A 19 1.38 -18.22 -11.24
C ARG A 19 0.60 -17.69 -10.05
N THR A 20 0.81 -18.32 -8.91
CA THR A 20 0.26 -17.84 -7.64
C THR A 20 0.98 -16.57 -7.20
N VAL A 21 0.22 -15.49 -7.03
CA VAL A 21 0.69 -14.23 -6.45
C VAL A 21 0.33 -14.16 -4.98
N ASP A 22 1.25 -13.67 -4.16
CA ASP A 22 1.01 -13.46 -2.74
C ASP A 22 0.14 -12.22 -2.51
N VAL A 23 0.31 -11.19 -3.34
CA VAL A 23 -0.53 -9.98 -3.33
C VAL A 23 -0.99 -9.62 -4.74
N ARG A 24 -2.26 -9.28 -4.88
CA ARG A 24 -2.88 -8.78 -6.11
C ARG A 24 -3.46 -7.39 -5.87
N PHE A 25 -2.78 -6.35 -6.35
CA PHE A 25 -3.26 -4.97 -6.25
C PHE A 25 -4.38 -4.68 -7.25
N VAL A 26 -5.21 -3.68 -6.93
CA VAL A 26 -6.22 -3.18 -7.86
C VAL A 26 -5.60 -2.69 -9.17
N ALA A 27 -6.25 -2.94 -10.30
CA ALA A 27 -5.68 -2.71 -11.64
C ALA A 27 -5.27 -1.24 -11.91
N ASN A 28 -5.88 -0.29 -11.22
CA ASN A 28 -5.65 1.15 -11.39
C ASN A 28 -5.11 1.78 -10.10
N LEU A 29 -4.24 1.07 -9.37
CA LEU A 29 -3.70 1.53 -8.10
C LEU A 29 -3.01 2.90 -8.21
N ASP A 30 -2.31 3.15 -9.31
CA ASP A 30 -1.66 4.42 -9.64
C ASP A 30 -2.63 5.63 -9.65
N ARG A 31 -3.92 5.42 -9.91
CA ARG A 31 -4.94 6.48 -9.86
C ARG A 31 -5.22 7.00 -8.46
N TYR A 32 -4.72 6.34 -7.42
CA TYR A 32 -4.80 6.80 -6.04
C TYR A 32 -3.77 7.89 -5.70
N ASN A 33 -2.76 8.07 -6.55
CA ASN A 33 -1.76 9.12 -6.37
C ASN A 33 -2.40 10.50 -6.17
N PHE A 34 -1.96 11.21 -5.13
CA PHE A 34 -2.37 12.57 -4.79
C PHE A 34 -3.87 12.74 -4.52
N LYS A 35 -4.55 11.67 -4.13
CA LYS A 35 -5.96 11.71 -3.72
C LYS A 35 -6.10 11.30 -2.27
N GLU A 36 -6.92 12.05 -1.53
CA GLU A 36 -7.30 11.64 -0.18
C GLU A 36 -8.23 10.42 -0.29
N LEU A 37 -7.73 9.28 0.15
CA LEU A 37 -8.48 8.04 0.22
C LEU A 37 -9.10 7.92 1.61
N PRO A 38 -10.40 7.59 1.73
CA PRO A 38 -11.00 7.35 3.04
C PRO A 38 -10.40 6.11 3.72
N ALA A 39 -10.65 5.97 5.02
CA ALA A 39 -10.42 4.71 5.70
C ALA A 39 -11.25 3.59 5.05
N ASN A 40 -10.79 2.35 5.20
CA ASN A 40 -11.32 1.14 4.58
C ASN A 40 -11.23 1.10 3.04
N THR A 41 -10.41 1.97 2.43
CA THR A 41 -10.14 1.91 0.99
C THR A 41 -9.39 0.64 0.67
N ASP A 42 -9.88 -0.08 -0.34
CA ASP A 42 -9.32 -1.33 -0.78
C ASP A 42 -8.13 -1.12 -1.72
N TRP A 43 -7.04 -1.83 -1.47
CA TRP A 43 -5.81 -1.76 -2.27
C TRP A 43 -5.55 -3.04 -3.06
N GLY A 44 -6.20 -4.15 -2.69
CA GLY A 44 -6.00 -5.42 -3.34
C GLY A 44 -6.29 -6.61 -2.43
N SER A 45 -6.10 -7.80 -2.97
CA SER A 45 -6.25 -9.08 -2.26
C SER A 45 -4.92 -9.77 -1.99
N ILE A 46 -4.90 -10.67 -1.02
CA ILE A 46 -3.73 -11.43 -0.57
C ILE A 46 -4.07 -12.91 -0.74
N SER A 47 -3.12 -13.71 -1.23
CA SER A 47 -3.27 -15.16 -1.33
C SER A 47 -2.41 -15.85 -0.26
N GLY A 48 -2.97 -16.86 0.41
CA GLY A 48 -2.19 -17.82 1.20
C GLY A 48 -1.81 -17.43 2.63
N SER A 49 -1.86 -16.15 3.03
CA SER A 49 -1.63 -15.77 4.44
C SER A 49 -2.42 -14.53 4.88
N GLN A 50 -2.79 -14.46 6.16
CA GLN A 50 -3.46 -13.29 6.75
C GLN A 50 -2.48 -12.14 7.09
N HIS A 51 -1.20 -12.30 6.81
CA HIS A 51 -0.20 -11.27 7.10
C HIS A 51 -0.19 -10.20 6.01
N LEU A 52 0.06 -8.94 6.41
CA LEU A 52 0.19 -7.83 5.47
C LEU A 52 1.44 -8.02 4.60
N PRO A 53 1.32 -8.09 3.27
CA PRO A 53 2.47 -8.24 2.37
C PRO A 53 3.17 -6.90 2.08
N VAL A 54 2.97 -5.92 2.95
CA VAL A 54 3.50 -4.55 2.83
C VAL A 54 4.07 -4.13 4.18
N THR A 55 5.08 -3.28 4.15
CA THR A 55 5.68 -2.68 5.35
C THR A 55 5.73 -1.17 5.18
N ALA A 56 5.08 -0.44 6.08
CA ALA A 56 5.16 1.02 6.15
C ALA A 56 6.12 1.44 7.26
N ARG A 57 7.08 2.31 6.94
CA ARG A 57 8.00 2.92 7.91
C ARG A 57 7.88 4.44 7.90
N ASN A 58 7.94 5.06 9.08
CA ASN A 58 7.97 6.51 9.22
C ASN A 58 9.40 7.07 9.01
N GLU A 59 9.57 8.39 9.14
CA GLU A 59 10.87 9.08 8.98
C GLU A 59 11.92 8.64 10.00
N ALA A 60 11.50 8.23 11.20
CA ALA A 60 12.37 7.66 12.22
C ALA A 60 12.72 6.17 11.95
N GLY A 61 12.25 5.59 10.85
CA GLY A 61 12.47 4.18 10.51
C GLY A 61 11.61 3.19 11.29
N LEU A 62 10.68 3.66 12.12
CA LEU A 62 9.78 2.81 12.91
C LEU A 62 8.71 2.18 12.03
N ASP A 63 8.38 0.92 12.32
CA ASP A 63 7.27 0.23 11.66
C ASP A 63 5.94 0.85 12.09
N VAL A 64 5.20 1.35 11.10
CA VAL A 64 3.88 1.95 11.23
C VAL A 64 2.86 1.24 10.32
N THR A 65 3.17 0.03 9.87
CA THR A 65 2.34 -0.77 8.96
C THR A 65 0.94 -0.95 9.51
N GLU A 66 0.83 -1.40 10.77
CA GLU A 66 -0.47 -1.64 11.42
C GLU A 66 -1.23 -0.36 11.77
N LYS A 67 -0.59 0.81 11.69
CA LYS A 67 -1.27 2.10 11.83
C LYS A 67 -2.10 2.39 10.58
N PHE A 68 -1.55 2.13 9.41
CA PHE A 68 -2.15 2.54 8.13
C PHE A 68 -2.88 1.42 7.41
N PHE A 69 -2.44 0.17 7.53
CA PHE A 69 -2.98 -0.95 6.78
C PHE A 69 -3.54 -2.04 7.71
N ALA A 70 -4.59 -2.70 7.24
CA ALA A 70 -5.14 -3.90 7.84
C ALA A 70 -5.38 -4.95 6.76
N CYS A 71 -5.17 -6.21 7.13
CA CYS A 71 -5.67 -7.36 6.38
C CYS A 71 -7.04 -7.75 6.96
N ARG A 72 -8.10 -7.68 6.15
CA ARG A 72 -9.45 -8.15 6.50
C ARG A 72 -10.05 -8.86 5.30
N ASP A 73 -10.56 -10.07 5.50
CA ASP A 73 -11.11 -10.93 4.43
C ASP A 73 -10.14 -11.16 3.27
N ASN A 74 -8.85 -11.36 3.60
CA ASN A 74 -7.76 -11.46 2.63
C ASN A 74 -7.66 -10.24 1.69
N ARG A 75 -8.13 -9.06 2.13
CA ARG A 75 -7.96 -7.79 1.43
C ARG A 75 -7.10 -6.83 2.23
N ILE A 76 -6.27 -6.07 1.53
CA ILE A 76 -5.48 -4.98 2.08
C ILE A 76 -6.36 -3.74 2.07
N ARG A 77 -6.66 -3.22 3.25
CA ARG A 77 -7.45 -2.00 3.42
C ARG A 77 -6.71 -0.98 4.25
N THR A 78 -6.95 0.30 3.96
CA THR A 78 -6.46 1.39 4.81
C THR A 78 -7.25 1.44 6.11
N LYS A 79 -6.60 1.70 7.24
CA LYS A 79 -7.27 1.90 8.54
C LYS A 79 -7.62 3.36 8.79
N LEU A 80 -6.87 4.26 8.19
CA LEU A 80 -7.00 5.70 8.33
C LEU A 80 -7.11 6.34 6.95
N PRO A 81 -7.62 7.58 6.85
CA PRO A 81 -7.49 8.37 5.64
C PRO A 81 -6.01 8.55 5.30
N VAL A 82 -5.67 8.33 4.04
CA VAL A 82 -4.29 8.45 3.54
C VAL A 82 -4.27 9.11 2.18
N MET A 83 -3.19 9.82 1.87
CA MET A 83 -2.94 10.31 0.52
C MET A 83 -1.65 9.68 0.01
N PRO A 84 -1.73 8.64 -0.84
CA PRO A 84 -0.53 8.02 -1.37
C PRO A 84 0.08 8.84 -2.51
N ALA A 85 1.39 8.69 -2.70
CA ALA A 85 2.14 9.28 -3.81
C ALA A 85 3.17 8.30 -4.37
N MET A 86 3.50 8.48 -5.65
CA MET A 86 4.45 7.66 -6.42
C MET A 86 4.09 6.17 -6.50
N LEU A 87 2.80 5.83 -6.43
CA LEU A 87 2.29 4.53 -6.85
C LEU A 87 2.59 4.33 -8.33
N THR A 88 3.05 3.13 -8.67
CA THR A 88 3.33 2.67 -10.03
C THR A 88 2.80 1.26 -10.21
N LEU A 89 2.49 0.89 -11.44
CA LEU A 89 2.15 -0.49 -11.81
C LEU A 89 3.38 -1.29 -12.27
N ASP A 90 4.56 -0.65 -12.39
CA ASP A 90 5.80 -1.36 -12.75
C ASP A 90 6.41 -2.04 -11.52
N ARG A 91 6.31 -3.37 -11.50
CA ARG A 91 6.85 -4.22 -10.42
C ARG A 91 8.35 -4.03 -10.21
N ARG A 92 9.12 -3.71 -11.26
CA ARG A 92 10.57 -3.51 -11.15
C ARG A 92 10.86 -2.25 -10.34
N ILE A 93 10.10 -1.17 -10.57
CA ILE A 93 10.23 0.07 -9.81
C ILE A 93 9.82 -0.17 -8.35
N ILE A 94 8.71 -0.86 -8.11
CA ILE A 94 8.25 -1.20 -6.73
C ILE A 94 9.32 -1.97 -5.96
N ARG A 95 10.07 -2.85 -6.65
CA ARG A 95 11.14 -3.66 -6.06
C ARG A 95 12.40 -2.87 -5.76
N GLN A 96 12.76 -1.95 -6.65
CA GLN A 96 13.99 -1.17 -6.55
C GLN A 96 13.88 -0.06 -5.50
N ASP A 97 12.72 0.57 -5.38
CA ASP A 97 12.52 1.68 -4.43
C ASP A 97 11.47 1.32 -3.36
N CYS A 98 10.19 1.57 -3.69
CA CYS A 98 9.07 1.40 -2.78
C CYS A 98 7.75 1.27 -3.54
N LEU A 99 6.69 0.85 -2.84
CA LEU A 99 5.34 0.84 -3.38
C LEU A 99 4.79 2.26 -3.51
N CYS A 100 4.92 3.06 -2.44
CA CYS A 100 4.48 4.45 -2.40
C CYS A 100 5.01 5.17 -1.16
N TYR A 101 4.75 6.48 -1.12
CA TYR A 101 4.80 7.31 0.07
C TYR A 101 3.39 7.58 0.54
N LEU A 102 3.17 7.55 1.85
CA LEU A 102 1.90 8.00 2.45
C LEU A 102 2.14 9.38 3.04
N MET A 103 1.30 10.33 2.65
CA MET A 103 1.27 11.66 3.25
C MET A 103 0.24 11.66 4.37
N GLU A 104 0.64 12.17 5.54
CA GLU A 104 -0.27 12.48 6.63
C GLU A 104 -0.61 13.98 6.61
N ARG A 105 -1.81 14.34 7.07
CA ARG A 105 -2.15 15.76 7.24
C ARG A 105 -1.28 16.33 8.35
N TYR A 106 -0.49 17.35 8.00
CA TYR A 106 0.23 18.13 8.99
C TYR A 106 -0.71 19.19 9.57
N PRO A 107 -1.02 19.16 10.88
CA PRO A 107 -1.82 20.23 11.48
C PRO A 107 -1.02 21.53 11.41
N LEU A 108 -1.59 22.57 10.79
CA LEU A 108 -0.99 23.89 10.88
C LEU A 108 -1.13 24.38 12.32
N PRO A 109 -0.05 24.85 12.96
CA PRO A 109 -0.17 25.47 14.27
C PRO A 109 -1.12 26.67 14.16
N GLU A 110 -2.08 26.76 15.07
CA GLU A 110 -2.99 27.91 15.12
C GLU A 110 -2.15 29.18 15.30
N ARG A 111 -2.31 30.13 14.37
CA ARG A 111 -1.72 31.46 14.53
C ARG A 111 -2.51 32.17 15.63
N ASN A 112 -1.96 32.22 16.83
CA ASN A 112 -2.35 33.19 17.88
C ASN A 112 -2.04 34.61 17.43
#